data_AF-A0A9E4RHN9-F1
#
_entry.id   AF-A0A9E4RHN9-F1
#
_cell.length_a   1.000
_cell.length_b   1.000
_cell.length_c   1.000
_cell.angle_alpha   90.00
_cell.angle_beta   90.00
_cell.angle_gamma   90.00
#
_symmetry.space_group_name_H-M   'P 1'
#
loop_
_entity.id
_entity.type
_entity.pdbx_description
1 polymer ?
#
loop_
_entity_poly.entity_id
_entity_poly.type
_entity_poly.pdbx_seq_one_letter_code
_entity_poly.pdbx_strand_id
1 'polypeptide(L)'
;MPKQTMDQMFREGRPTRSSAQHHSWLTAPERRFILWGLKERWPAARIAAELGVNEATVRRFRKRYWDEPELILELDLYEMVGRAKDEEYKCLVCEERVVTQRAMQRHVLGHFLEQDNVDAFLPQVQKRRSNRR
;
A
#
# COMPACT_ATOMS: atom_id res chain seq x y z
N MET A 1 -5.92 15.97 -11.98
CA MET A 1 -4.47 15.68 -12.03
C MET A 1 -4.30 14.24 -11.58
N PRO A 2 -3.53 13.39 -12.30
CA PRO A 2 -3.27 12.01 -11.87
C PRO A 2 -2.50 12.00 -10.55
N LYS A 3 -2.82 11.06 -9.64
CA LYS A 3 -2.05 10.91 -8.40
C LYS A 3 -0.63 10.43 -8.73
N GLN A 4 0.35 10.97 -8.00
CA GLN A 4 1.75 10.56 -8.11
C GLN A 4 1.94 9.15 -7.53
N THR A 5 2.85 8.38 -8.12
CA THR A 5 3.27 7.10 -7.55
C THR A 5 4.11 7.29 -6.29
N MET A 6 4.24 6.24 -5.47
CA MET A 6 5.08 6.26 -4.28
C MET A 6 6.54 6.56 -4.64
N ASP A 7 7.03 6.02 -5.75
CA ASP A 7 8.37 6.29 -6.25
C ASP A 7 8.55 7.76 -6.64
N GLN A 8 7.57 8.37 -7.32
CA GLN A 8 7.60 9.80 -7.64
C GLN A 8 7.55 10.66 -6.37
N MET A 9 6.71 10.28 -5.41
CA MET A 9 6.50 11.03 -4.17
C MET A 9 7.77 11.09 -3.32
N PHE A 10 8.42 9.95 -3.07
CA PHE A 10 9.47 9.85 -2.07
C PHE A 10 10.90 9.89 -2.63
N ARG A 11 11.06 9.83 -3.96
CA ARG A 11 12.35 10.10 -4.60
C ARG A 11 12.75 11.56 -4.49
N GLU A 12 11.78 12.47 -4.50
CA GLU A 12 12.02 13.93 -4.51
C GLU A 12 11.74 14.60 -3.15
N GLY A 13 10.76 14.11 -2.38
CA GLY A 13 10.36 14.71 -1.10
C GLY A 13 10.10 13.66 -0.03
N ARG A 14 11.03 13.51 0.92
CA ARG A 14 10.87 12.58 2.05
C ARG A 14 10.16 13.29 3.21
N PRO A 15 9.14 12.67 3.82
CA PRO A 15 8.58 13.21 5.05
C PRO A 15 9.60 13.03 6.18
N THR A 16 9.90 14.11 6.89
CA THR A 16 10.74 14.07 8.09
C THR A 16 10.02 14.79 9.21
N ARG A 17 9.88 14.14 10.36
CA ARG A 17 9.27 14.77 11.53
C ARG A 17 10.19 15.81 12.15
N SER A 18 9.57 16.88 12.66
CA SER A 18 10.26 17.75 13.62
C SER A 18 10.27 17.10 15.01
N SER A 19 11.17 17.55 15.88
CA SER A 19 11.31 17.05 17.26
C SER A 19 10.00 17.15 18.07
N ALA A 20 9.17 18.16 17.81
CA ALA A 20 7.87 18.35 18.45
C ALA A 20 6.82 17.27 18.08
N GLN A 21 7.04 16.54 16.98
CA GLN A 21 6.10 15.54 16.45
C GLN A 21 6.47 14.11 16.83
N HIS A 22 7.52 13.88 17.61
CA HIS A 22 7.99 12.53 17.94
C HIS A 22 6.94 11.68 18.68
N HIS A 23 6.02 12.31 19.42
CA HIS A 23 4.97 11.62 20.19
C HIS A 23 3.61 11.52 19.46
N SER A 24 3.48 12.05 18.23
CA SER A 24 2.22 12.00 17.49
C SER A 24 2.03 10.67 16.74
N TRP A 25 0.78 10.35 16.41
CA TRP A 25 0.45 9.19 15.57
C TRP A 25 1.02 9.34 14.15
N LEU A 26 1.33 8.22 13.49
CA LEU A 26 1.76 8.21 12.09
C LEU A 26 0.65 8.73 11.17
N THR A 27 0.97 9.73 10.38
CA THR A 27 0.14 10.32 9.32
C THR A 27 0.08 9.39 8.10
N ALA A 28 -0.90 9.59 7.22
CA ALA A 28 -1.02 8.79 5.99
C ALA A 28 0.22 8.87 5.07
N PRO A 29 0.87 10.04 4.85
CA PRO A 29 2.12 10.11 4.09
C PRO A 29 3.26 9.31 4.74
N GLU A 30 3.39 9.33 6.08
CA GLU A 30 4.43 8.58 6.79
C GLU A 30 4.19 7.07 6.72
N ARG A 31 2.94 6.63 6.85
CA ARG A 31 2.57 5.21 6.66
C ARG A 31 2.89 4.74 5.24
N ARG A 32 2.58 5.56 4.22
CA ARG A 32 2.98 5.31 2.83
C ARG A 32 4.49 5.25 2.67
N PHE A 33 5.24 6.14 3.32
CA PHE A 33 6.70 6.11 3.29
C PHE A 33 7.26 4.82 3.91
N ILE A 34 6.68 4.33 5.01
CA ILE A 34 7.07 3.05 5.58
C ILE A 34 6.84 1.91 4.57
N LEU A 35 5.67 1.84 3.94
CA LEU A 35 5.39 0.84 2.92
C LEU A 35 6.36 0.94 1.73
N TRP A 36 6.68 2.16 1.31
CA TRP A 36 7.67 2.40 0.26
C TRP A 36 9.05 1.88 0.65
N GLY A 37 9.55 2.22 1.83
CA GLY A 37 10.84 1.73 2.32
C GLY A 37 10.89 0.19 2.42
N LEU A 38 9.78 -0.45 2.79
CA LEU A 38 9.67 -1.91 2.81
C LEU A 38 9.70 -2.53 1.40
N LYS A 39 9.01 -1.93 0.43
CA LYS A 39 9.10 -2.30 -1.00
C LYS A 39 10.55 -2.22 -1.50
N GLU A 40 11.26 -1.15 -1.14
CA GLU A 40 12.67 -0.94 -1.49
C GLU A 40 13.64 -1.80 -0.66
N ARG A 41 13.13 -2.73 0.16
CA ARG A 41 13.89 -3.64 1.04
C ARG A 41 14.80 -2.92 2.05
N TRP A 42 14.42 -1.73 2.49
CA TRP A 42 15.17 -1.02 3.51
C TRP A 42 14.97 -1.67 4.89
N PRO A 43 16.02 -1.73 5.72
CA PRO A 43 15.86 -2.16 7.10
C PRO A 43 15.00 -1.15 7.88
N ALA A 44 14.24 -1.65 8.86
CA ALA A 44 13.36 -0.80 9.66
C ALA A 44 14.11 0.37 10.34
N ALA A 45 15.35 0.15 10.76
CA ALA A 45 16.23 1.18 11.32
C ALA A 45 16.46 2.36 10.35
N ARG A 46 16.64 2.09 9.05
CA ARG A 46 16.83 3.14 8.04
C ARG A 46 15.55 3.93 7.83
N ILE A 47 14.41 3.25 7.69
CA ILE A 47 13.09 3.89 7.54
C ILE A 47 12.81 4.80 8.74
N ALA A 48 13.12 4.31 9.95
CA ALA A 48 12.92 5.03 11.19
C ALA A 48 13.79 6.30 11.27
N ALA A 49 15.08 6.19 10.89
CA ALA A 49 16.00 7.31 10.86
C ALA A 49 15.54 8.43 9.91
N GLU A 50 15.08 8.07 8.71
CA GLU A 50 14.60 9.03 7.70
C GLU A 50 13.32 9.77 8.15
N LEU A 51 12.44 9.07 8.86
CA LEU A 51 11.20 9.64 9.40
C LEU A 51 11.40 10.42 10.70
N GLY A 52 12.51 10.21 11.41
CA GLY A 52 12.68 10.72 12.78
C GLY A 52 11.77 10.01 13.79
N VAL A 53 11.56 8.70 13.65
CA VAL A 53 10.76 7.89 14.59
C VAL A 53 11.59 6.76 15.19
N ASN A 54 11.07 6.12 16.24
CA ASN A 54 11.68 4.92 16.80
C ASN A 54 11.51 3.72 15.84
N GLU A 55 12.53 2.89 15.68
CA GLU A 55 12.45 1.64 14.90
C GLU A 55 11.29 0.73 15.33
N ALA A 56 10.99 0.68 16.63
CA ALA A 56 9.86 -0.07 17.16
C ALA A 56 8.51 0.41 16.58
N THR A 57 8.39 1.70 16.20
CA THR A 57 7.19 2.22 15.54
C THR A 57 7.04 1.65 14.13
N VAL A 58 8.14 1.57 13.36
CA VAL A 58 8.13 0.95 12.03
C VAL A 58 7.80 -0.54 12.12
N ARG A 59 8.43 -1.26 13.06
CA ARG A 59 8.16 -2.69 13.29
C ARG A 59 6.72 -2.96 13.73
N ARG A 60 6.17 -2.13 14.64
CA ARG A 60 4.77 -2.24 15.06
C ARG A 60 3.80 -1.96 13.92
N PHE A 61 4.07 -0.95 13.11
CA PHE A 61 3.26 -0.69 11.91
C PHE A 61 3.31 -1.87 10.94
N ARG A 62 4.50 -2.45 10.71
CA ARG A 62 4.67 -3.64 9.87
C ARG A 62 3.85 -4.83 10.36
N LYS A 63 3.92 -5.12 11.66
CA LYS A 63 3.13 -6.18 12.27
C LYS A 63 1.63 -5.90 12.13
N ARG A 64 1.21 -4.66 12.36
CA ARG A 64 -0.19 -4.29 12.35
C ARG A 64 -0.86 -4.51 11.00
N TYR A 65 -0.24 -4.11 9.89
CA TYR A 65 -0.86 -4.34 8.58
C TYR A 65 -0.86 -5.82 8.16
N TRP A 66 0.02 -6.64 8.76
CA TRP A 66 0.00 -8.08 8.56
C TRP A 66 -1.24 -8.71 9.21
N ASP A 67 -1.62 -8.21 10.39
CA ASP A 67 -2.79 -8.65 11.14
C ASP A 67 -4.09 -7.99 10.61
N GLU A 68 -4.02 -6.74 10.14
CA GLU A 68 -5.13 -5.91 9.64
C GLU A 68 -4.83 -5.40 8.21
N PRO A 69 -4.99 -6.23 7.15
CA PRO A 69 -4.71 -5.83 5.77
C PRO A 69 -5.53 -4.64 5.25
N GLU A 70 -6.71 -4.34 5.83
CA GLU A 70 -7.51 -3.16 5.48
C GLU A 70 -6.71 -1.87 5.55
N LEU A 71 -5.77 -1.78 6.51
CA LEU A 71 -4.96 -0.59 6.73
C LEU A 71 -4.13 -0.20 5.51
N ILE A 72 -3.74 -1.16 4.66
CA ILE A 72 -3.04 -0.88 3.40
C ILE A 72 -4.00 -0.24 2.39
N LEU A 73 -5.23 -0.72 2.32
CA LEU A 73 -6.23 -0.25 1.36
C LEU A 73 -6.73 1.16 1.68
N GLU A 74 -6.68 1.57 2.95
CA GLU A 74 -6.99 2.93 3.41
C GLU A 74 -5.94 3.98 3.03
N LEU A 75 -4.76 3.57 2.53
CA LEU A 75 -3.65 4.48 2.26
C LEU A 75 -3.63 5.03 0.83
N ASP A 76 -4.78 5.03 0.13
CA ASP A 76 -4.91 5.62 -1.21
C ASP A 76 -3.84 5.12 -2.21
N LEU A 77 -3.50 3.82 -2.16
CA LEU A 77 -2.41 3.23 -2.96
C LEU A 77 -2.79 2.90 -4.41
N TYR A 78 -3.99 3.29 -4.83
CA TYR A 78 -4.46 3.17 -6.21
C TYR A 78 -5.44 4.31 -6.50
N GLU A 79 -5.65 4.58 -7.79
CA GLU A 79 -6.66 5.54 -8.25
C GLU A 79 -7.46 4.96 -9.40
N MET A 80 -8.71 5.40 -9.55
CA MET A 80 -9.50 5.11 -10.74
C MET A 80 -9.06 6.06 -11.87
N VAL A 81 -8.81 5.51 -13.04
CA VAL A 81 -8.40 6.22 -14.26
C VAL A 81 -9.28 5.77 -15.43
N GLY A 82 -9.55 6.68 -16.37
CA GLY A 82 -10.33 6.36 -17.56
C GLY A 82 -11.57 7.24 -17.73
N ARG A 83 -12.36 6.94 -18.77
CA ARG A 83 -13.67 7.54 -19.04
C ARG A 83 -14.73 6.46 -18.84
N ALA A 84 -15.98 6.82 -18.55
CA ALA A 84 -17.09 5.96 -18.09
C ALA A 84 -17.32 4.58 -18.76
N LYS A 85 -16.70 4.24 -19.91
CA LYS A 85 -16.75 2.91 -20.54
C LYS A 85 -15.49 2.05 -20.33
N ASP A 86 -14.37 2.67 -19.99
CA ASP A 86 -13.04 2.06 -19.84
C ASP A 86 -12.44 2.48 -18.48
N GLU A 87 -13.24 2.37 -17.41
CA GLU A 87 -12.76 2.63 -16.06
C GLU A 87 -11.80 1.53 -15.63
N GLU A 88 -10.56 1.92 -15.41
CA GLU A 88 -9.50 1.06 -14.87
C GLU A 88 -9.06 1.63 -13.53
N TYR A 89 -8.42 0.80 -12.72
CA TYR A 89 -7.71 1.23 -11.54
C TYR A 89 -6.23 1.19 -11.85
N LYS A 90 -5.49 2.23 -11.51
CA LYS A 90 -4.03 2.33 -11.61
C LYS A 90 -3.40 2.16 -10.23
N CYS A 91 -2.44 1.26 -10.10
CA CYS A 91 -1.65 1.06 -8.90
C CYS A 91 -0.62 2.19 -8.73
N LEU A 92 -0.56 2.82 -7.56
CA LEU A 92 0.43 3.86 -7.27
C LEU A 92 1.74 3.29 -6.70
N VAL A 93 1.81 1.97 -6.51
CA VAL A 93 3.03 1.26 -6.09
C VAL A 93 3.91 0.89 -7.29
N CYS A 94 3.29 0.41 -8.38
CA CYS A 94 4.01 -0.12 -9.55
C CYS A 94 3.41 0.28 -10.92
N GLU A 95 2.39 1.13 -10.96
CA GLU A 95 1.74 1.64 -12.18
C GLU A 95 0.90 0.64 -12.99
N GLU A 96 0.81 -0.62 -12.56
CA GLU A 96 -0.06 -1.63 -13.18
C GLU A 96 -1.54 -1.19 -13.17
N ARG A 97 -2.27 -1.55 -14.24
CA ARG A 97 -3.68 -1.23 -14.40
C ARG A 97 -4.56 -2.45 -14.40
N VAL A 98 -5.70 -2.35 -13.72
CA VAL A 98 -6.64 -3.46 -13.58
C VAL A 98 -8.08 -2.96 -13.65
N VAL A 99 -8.95 -3.67 -14.38
CA VAL A 99 -10.31 -3.20 -14.69
C VAL A 99 -11.26 -3.23 -13.48
N THR A 100 -10.95 -4.01 -12.44
CA THR A 100 -11.85 -4.15 -11.28
C THR A 100 -11.19 -3.74 -9.97
N GLN A 101 -11.97 -3.08 -9.09
CA GLN A 101 -11.48 -2.63 -7.80
C GLN A 101 -10.95 -3.79 -6.95
N ARG A 102 -11.67 -4.92 -6.92
CA ARG A 102 -11.26 -6.09 -6.13
C ARG A 102 -9.94 -6.69 -6.62
N ALA A 103 -9.72 -6.73 -7.93
CA ALA A 103 -8.45 -7.19 -8.48
C ALA A 103 -7.32 -6.20 -8.17
N MET A 104 -7.60 -4.89 -8.20
CA MET A 104 -6.64 -3.88 -7.77
C MET A 104 -6.29 -3.98 -6.27
N GLN A 105 -7.29 -4.13 -5.39
CA GLN A 105 -7.06 -4.30 -3.95
C GLN A 105 -6.19 -5.53 -3.68
N ARG A 106 -6.48 -6.66 -4.35
CA ARG A 106 -5.64 -7.86 -4.28
C ARG A 106 -4.21 -7.58 -4.74
N HIS A 107 -4.05 -6.92 -5.88
CA HIS A 107 -2.75 -6.55 -6.43
C HIS A 107 -1.95 -5.67 -5.45
N VAL A 108 -2.57 -4.65 -4.86
CA VAL A 108 -1.94 -3.75 -3.88
C VAL A 108 -1.46 -4.52 -2.64
N LEU A 109 -2.30 -5.40 -2.09
CA LEU A 109 -1.91 -6.21 -0.93
C LEU A 109 -0.74 -7.14 -1.23
N GLY A 110 -0.67 -7.69 -2.45
CA GLY A 110 0.41 -8.57 -2.90
C GLY A 110 1.80 -7.91 -2.95
N HIS A 111 1.91 -6.58 -2.87
CA HIS A 111 3.21 -5.91 -2.69
C HIS A 111 3.77 -6.06 -1.27
N PHE A 112 2.91 -6.30 -0.28
CA PHE A 112 3.29 -6.18 1.14
C PHE A 112 3.00 -7.44 1.97
N LEU A 113 2.14 -8.32 1.47
CA LEU A 113 1.70 -9.55 2.11
C LEU A 113 1.99 -10.76 1.23
N GLU A 114 2.16 -11.91 1.88
CA GLU A 114 2.24 -13.21 1.19
C GLU A 114 0.89 -13.59 0.57
N GLN A 115 0.93 -14.36 -0.51
CA GLN A 115 -0.25 -14.72 -1.30
C GLN A 115 -1.34 -15.41 -0.45
N ASP A 116 -0.95 -16.26 0.50
CA ASP A 116 -1.90 -16.95 1.40
C ASP A 116 -2.70 -15.97 2.28
N ASN A 117 -2.06 -14.92 2.78
CA ASN A 117 -2.74 -13.88 3.56
C ASN A 117 -3.69 -13.05 2.68
N VAL A 118 -3.24 -12.74 1.46
CA VAL A 118 -4.06 -12.02 0.48
C VAL A 118 -5.30 -12.83 0.11
N ASP A 119 -5.17 -14.13 -0.12
CA ASP A 119 -6.29 -14.99 -0.47
C ASP A 119 -7.22 -15.28 0.71
N ALA A 120 -6.71 -15.34 1.94
CA ALA A 120 -7.53 -15.41 3.15
C ALA A 120 -8.39 -14.14 3.32
N PHE A 121 -7.81 -12.97 3.04
CA PHE A 121 -8.48 -11.67 3.21
C PHE A 121 -9.43 -11.34 2.05
N LEU A 122 -9.00 -11.58 0.80
CA LEU A 122 -9.78 -11.38 -0.42
C LEU A 122 -9.86 -12.70 -1.20
N PRO A 123 -10.75 -13.63 -0.80
CA PRO A 123 -10.86 -14.92 -1.47
C PRO A 123 -11.20 -14.75 -2.95
N GLN A 124 -10.71 -15.65 -3.80
CA GLN A 124 -11.09 -15.63 -5.21
C GLN A 124 -12.59 -15.91 -5.33
N VAL A 125 -13.28 -15.12 -6.15
CA VAL A 125 -14.64 -15.48 -6.56
C VAL A 125 -14.48 -16.71 -7.45
N GLN A 126 -14.84 -17.88 -6.93
CA GLN A 126 -14.85 -19.11 -7.73
C GLN A 126 -15.67 -18.81 -8.98
N LYS A 127 -15.03 -18.86 -10.16
CA LYS A 127 -15.75 -18.88 -11.42
C LYS A 127 -16.66 -20.10 -11.32
N ARG A 128 -17.98 -19.87 -11.14
CA ARG A 128 -18.99 -20.92 -11.33
C ARG A 128 -18.68 -21.51 -12.70
N ARG A 129 -18.11 -22.72 -12.75
CA ARG A 129 -18.04 -23.49 -13.98
C ARG A 129 -19.48 -23.59 -14.44
N SER A 130 -19.83 -22.89 -15.51
CA SER A 130 -21.10 -23.10 -16.17
C SER A 130 -21.07 -24.52 -16.70
N ASN A 131 -21.72 -25.43 -15.96
CA ASN A 131 -22.11 -26.71 -16.53
C ASN A 131 -23.13 -26.38 -17.62
N ARG A 132 -22.64 -26.14 -18.84
CA ARG A 132 -23.43 -26.37 -20.04
C ARG A 132 -23.49 -27.88 -20.21
N ARG A 133 -24.62 -28.46 -19.80
CA ARG A 133 -25.15 -29.69 -20.36
C ARG A 133 -26.53 -29.37 -20.93
#